data_AF-A0A3R7SX68-F1
#
_entry.id   AF-A0A3R7SX68-F1
#
_cell.length_a   1.000
_cell.length_b   1.000
_cell.length_c   1.000
_cell.angle_alpha   90.00
_cell.angle_beta   90.00
_cell.angle_gamma   90.00
#
_symmetry.space_group_name_H-M   'P 1'
#
loop_
_entity.id
_entity.type
_entity.pdbx_description
1 polymer ?
#
loop_
_entity_poly.entity_id
_entity_poly.type
_entity_poly.pdbx_seq_one_letter_code
_entity_poly.pdbx_strand_id
1 'polypeptide(L)'
;MKSRLLLISLMMYTALTQAADGPGELNNWGRWGDDDQKGAAKYITAKHIVKAARLIKSGEMFSLAIQIAAAGPVHPSRIPPQHIMTGTGTDYVAVQPPAIGRMKFADDYIYMPLQGSTQWDGLSHAWYGDTPCKTASSSEPSRPRPPMVVPQSWGLRTL
;
A
#
# COMPACT_ATOMS: atom_id res chain seq x y z
N MET A 1 -36.64 14.30 -2.84
CA MET A 1 -35.45 13.54 -2.35
C MET A 1 -35.42 12.08 -2.83
N LYS A 2 -36.54 11.34 -2.87
CA LYS A 2 -36.57 9.92 -3.30
C LYS A 2 -36.11 9.66 -4.75
N SER A 3 -36.39 10.57 -5.68
CA SER A 3 -36.02 10.42 -7.11
C SER A 3 -34.51 10.50 -7.38
N ARG A 4 -33.76 11.31 -6.61
CA ARG A 4 -32.28 11.40 -6.76
C ARG A 4 -31.55 10.15 -6.24
N LEU A 5 -32.07 9.50 -5.19
CA LEU A 5 -31.53 8.23 -4.69
C LEU A 5 -31.77 7.09 -5.69
N LEU A 6 -32.93 7.06 -6.35
CA LEU A 6 -33.23 6.04 -7.36
C LEU A 6 -32.32 6.15 -8.59
N LEU A 7 -32.01 7.36 -9.03
CA LEU A 7 -31.08 7.62 -10.14
C LEU A 7 -29.64 7.21 -9.82
N ILE A 8 -29.17 7.45 -8.60
CA ILE A 8 -27.83 6.99 -8.15
C ILE A 8 -27.79 5.47 -8.06
N SER A 9 -28.85 4.84 -7.52
CA SER A 9 -28.98 3.38 -7.46
C SER A 9 -29.01 2.74 -8.84
N LEU A 10 -29.78 3.30 -9.78
CA LEU A 10 -29.89 2.81 -11.15
C LEU A 10 -28.58 3.01 -11.94
N MET A 11 -27.86 4.11 -11.73
CA MET A 11 -26.54 4.35 -12.35
C MET A 11 -25.45 3.42 -11.82
N MET A 12 -25.43 3.13 -10.51
CA MET A 12 -24.55 2.08 -9.97
C MET A 12 -24.92 0.70 -10.52
N TYR A 13 -26.21 0.41 -10.66
CA TYR A 13 -26.67 -0.87 -11.20
C TYR A 13 -26.25 -1.04 -12.67
N THR A 14 -26.40 0.00 -13.51
CA THR A 14 -25.97 -0.06 -14.91
C THR A 14 -24.45 -0.20 -15.05
N ALA A 15 -23.66 0.50 -14.22
CA ALA A 15 -22.21 0.40 -14.21
C ALA A 15 -21.72 -1.00 -13.79
N LEU A 16 -22.40 -1.64 -12.83
CA LEU A 16 -22.10 -3.01 -12.42
C LEU A 16 -22.46 -4.04 -13.50
N THR A 17 -23.53 -3.81 -14.28
CA THR A 17 -23.93 -4.69 -15.39
C THR A 17 -23.12 -4.50 -16.67
N GLN A 18 -22.29 -3.46 -16.77
CA GLN A 18 -21.45 -3.18 -17.94
C GLN A 18 -20.04 -3.81 -17.82
N ALA A 19 -19.75 -4.51 -16.73
CA ALA A 19 -18.49 -5.20 -16.54
C ALA A 19 -18.43 -6.40 -17.50
N ALA A 20 -17.77 -6.22 -18.63
CA ALA A 20 -17.45 -7.30 -19.55
C ALA A 20 -16.42 -8.26 -18.91
N ASP A 21 -16.47 -9.55 -19.27
CA ASP A 21 -15.49 -10.57 -18.86
C ASP A 21 -14.07 -10.36 -19.46
N GLY A 22 -13.81 -9.18 -20.03
CA GLY A 22 -12.59 -8.81 -20.71
C GLY A 22 -12.38 -7.30 -20.69
N PRO A 23 -11.27 -6.80 -21.29
CA PRO A 23 -10.84 -5.42 -21.12
C PRO A 23 -11.79 -4.34 -21.69
N GLY A 24 -12.80 -4.73 -22.47
CA GLY A 24 -13.70 -3.79 -23.16
C GLY A 24 -12.97 -2.96 -24.23
N GLU A 25 -13.70 -2.05 -24.89
CA GLU A 25 -13.13 -1.20 -25.95
C GLU A 25 -12.09 -0.20 -25.42
N LEU A 26 -12.25 0.27 -24.17
CA LEU A 26 -11.36 1.23 -23.54
C LEU A 26 -10.41 0.54 -22.56
N ASN A 27 -9.22 0.17 -23.04
CA ASN A 27 -8.22 -0.49 -22.22
C ASN A 27 -6.77 -0.13 -22.58
N ASN A 28 -5.85 -0.51 -21.68
CA ASN A 28 -4.40 -0.36 -21.87
C ASN A 28 -3.68 -1.73 -22.00
N TRP A 29 -4.40 -2.81 -22.28
CA TRP A 29 -3.79 -4.14 -22.36
C TRP A 29 -2.86 -4.21 -23.59
N GLY A 30 -1.69 -4.81 -23.43
CA GLY A 30 -0.66 -4.90 -24.48
C GLY A 30 0.06 -3.58 -24.79
N ARG A 31 -0.38 -2.44 -24.25
CA ARG A 31 0.19 -1.11 -24.54
C ARG A 31 1.70 -1.01 -24.26
N TRP A 32 2.18 -1.76 -23.28
CA TRP A 32 3.60 -1.75 -22.86
C TRP A 32 4.26 -3.13 -22.95
N GLY A 33 3.70 -4.02 -23.76
CA GLY A 33 4.09 -5.42 -23.86
C GLY A 33 3.17 -6.34 -23.05
N ASP A 34 3.11 -7.60 -23.45
CA ASP A 34 2.22 -8.60 -22.85
C ASP A 34 2.64 -9.01 -21.42
N ASP A 35 3.92 -8.87 -21.09
CA ASP A 35 4.49 -9.16 -19.76
C ASP A 35 4.57 -7.91 -18.85
N ASP A 36 3.99 -6.78 -19.26
CA ASP A 36 4.00 -5.59 -18.40
C ASP A 36 3.29 -5.88 -17.07
N GLN A 37 3.84 -5.41 -15.96
CA GLN A 37 3.23 -5.49 -14.62
C GLN A 37 3.10 -4.12 -13.91
N LYS A 38 3.33 -3.02 -14.64
CA LYS A 38 3.36 -1.66 -14.07
C LYS A 38 2.21 -0.78 -14.55
N GLY A 39 1.63 -1.08 -15.71
CA GLY A 39 0.51 -0.33 -16.27
C GLY A 39 0.83 1.16 -16.39
N ALA A 40 -0.15 2.00 -16.02
CA ALA A 40 -0.06 3.45 -16.13
C ALA A 40 1.11 4.09 -15.36
N ALA A 41 1.74 3.40 -14.40
CA ALA A 41 2.95 3.90 -13.74
C ALA A 41 4.09 4.17 -14.74
N LYS A 42 4.09 3.51 -15.91
CA LYS A 42 5.05 3.76 -17.00
C LYS A 42 4.92 5.13 -17.65
N TYR A 43 3.80 5.85 -17.47
CA TYR A 43 3.72 7.25 -17.91
C TYR A 43 4.66 8.16 -17.12
N ILE A 44 5.01 7.78 -15.89
CA ILE A 44 5.97 8.53 -15.06
C ILE A 44 7.37 8.17 -15.53
N THR A 45 7.97 9.08 -16.30
CA THR A 45 9.33 8.91 -16.86
C THR A 45 10.35 9.78 -16.12
N ALA A 46 11.65 9.53 -16.32
CA ALA A 46 12.72 10.36 -15.77
C ALA A 46 12.56 11.86 -16.10
N LYS A 47 12.07 12.18 -17.31
CA LYS A 47 11.76 13.56 -17.71
C LYS A 47 10.67 14.18 -16.85
N HIS A 48 9.63 13.42 -16.49
CA HIS A 48 8.56 13.89 -15.60
C HIS A 48 9.10 14.13 -14.19
N ILE A 49 9.96 13.24 -13.68
CA ILE A 49 10.60 13.40 -12.37
C ILE A 49 11.45 14.68 -12.32
N VAL A 50 12.32 14.90 -13.30
CA VAL A 50 13.15 16.12 -13.38
C VAL A 50 12.29 17.38 -13.50
N LYS A 51 11.20 17.32 -14.29
CA LYS A 51 10.26 18.44 -14.41
C LYS A 51 9.55 18.73 -13.09
N ALA A 52 9.10 17.70 -12.37
CA ALA A 52 8.43 17.85 -11.08
C ALA A 52 9.39 18.40 -10.01
N ALA A 53 10.65 17.96 -9.98
CA ALA A 53 11.66 18.47 -9.05
C ALA A 53 11.88 19.98 -9.19
N ARG A 54 11.75 20.54 -10.41
CA ARG A 54 11.85 21.99 -10.65
C ARG A 54 10.71 22.80 -10.01
N LEU A 55 9.62 22.17 -9.58
CA LEU A 55 8.51 22.83 -8.87
C LEU A 55 8.86 23.15 -7.40
N ILE A 56 9.88 22.51 -6.84
CA ILE A 56 10.35 22.79 -5.48
C ILE A 56 11.03 24.16 -5.46
N LYS A 57 10.44 25.13 -4.75
CA LYS A 57 10.96 26.52 -4.63
C LYS A 57 11.26 26.93 -3.19
N SER A 58 10.33 26.72 -2.27
CA SER A 58 10.43 27.12 -0.85
C SER A 58 10.96 26.01 0.06
N GLY A 59 10.91 24.74 -0.37
CA GLY A 59 11.26 23.59 0.46
C GLY A 59 10.20 23.21 1.50
N GLU A 60 9.02 23.83 1.46
CA GLU A 60 7.89 23.47 2.33
C GLU A 60 7.41 22.05 2.02
N MET A 61 7.12 21.29 3.08
CA MET A 61 6.69 19.90 3.00
C MET A 61 5.36 19.72 3.73
N PHE A 62 4.43 19.02 3.09
CA PHE A 62 3.12 18.70 3.64
C PHE A 62 2.93 17.19 3.64
N SER A 63 2.68 16.60 4.81
CA SER A 63 2.26 15.20 4.88
C SER A 63 0.82 15.07 4.39
N LEU A 64 0.58 14.15 3.46
CA LEU A 64 -0.77 13.80 2.99
C LEU A 64 -1.30 12.53 3.67
N ALA A 65 -0.58 12.01 4.66
CA ALA A 65 -0.98 10.83 5.42
C ALA A 65 -1.86 11.22 6.61
N ILE A 66 -2.91 10.44 6.84
CA ILE A 66 -3.60 10.46 8.13
C ILE A 66 -2.77 9.72 9.17
N GLN A 67 -3.03 9.98 10.45
CA GLN A 67 -2.41 9.21 11.52
C GLN A 67 -2.87 7.74 11.45
N ILE A 68 -1.91 6.82 11.50
CA ILE A 68 -2.20 5.39 11.57
C ILE A 68 -2.58 5.09 13.03
N ALA A 69 -3.88 4.93 13.27
CA ALA A 69 -4.44 4.69 14.60
C ALA A 69 -5.74 3.89 14.49
N ALA A 70 -6.10 3.20 15.57
CA ALA A 70 -7.35 2.43 15.65
C ALA A 70 -8.61 3.30 15.50
N ALA A 71 -8.53 4.58 15.84
CA ALA A 71 -9.62 5.55 15.69
C ALA A 71 -9.71 6.15 14.27
N GLY A 72 -8.78 5.80 13.37
CA GLY A 72 -8.81 6.27 11.99
C GLY A 72 -9.95 5.65 11.17
N PRO A 73 -10.40 6.32 10.09
CA PRO A 73 -11.40 5.77 9.19
C PRO A 73 -10.87 4.55 8.45
N VAL A 74 -11.64 3.46 8.44
CA VAL A 74 -11.36 2.23 7.69
C VAL A 74 -12.67 1.62 7.17
N HIS A 75 -12.62 0.89 6.04
CA HIS A 75 -13.80 0.19 5.53
C HIS A 75 -14.33 -0.80 6.59
N PRO A 76 -15.65 -0.85 6.88
CA PRO A 76 -16.19 -1.61 8.02
C PRO A 76 -15.90 -3.12 8.03
N SER A 77 -15.60 -3.72 6.88
CA SER A 77 -15.21 -5.14 6.78
C SER A 77 -13.76 -5.42 7.14
N ARG A 78 -12.94 -4.39 7.39
CA ARG A 78 -11.52 -4.49 7.73
C ARG A 78 -11.30 -4.10 9.19
N ILE A 79 -10.34 -4.77 9.82
CA ILE A 79 -9.91 -4.40 11.17
C ILE A 79 -9.17 -3.04 11.13
N PRO A 80 -9.35 -2.17 12.14
CA PRO A 80 -8.52 -0.97 12.29
C PRO A 80 -7.05 -1.31 12.55
N PRO A 81 -6.10 -0.41 12.23
CA PRO A 81 -4.70 -0.58 12.62
C PRO A 81 -4.52 -0.70 14.14
N GLN A 82 -3.71 -1.67 14.56
CA GLN A 82 -3.39 -1.93 15.96
C GLN A 82 -1.89 -1.73 16.19
N HIS A 83 -1.53 -0.72 16.99
CA HIS A 83 -0.17 -0.47 17.43
C HIS A 83 0.03 -1.07 18.82
N ILE A 84 1.10 -1.86 18.99
CA ILE A 84 1.36 -2.66 20.19
C ILE A 84 2.80 -2.45 20.60
N MET A 85 3.03 -1.99 21.82
CA MET A 85 4.37 -1.89 22.39
C MET A 85 4.83 -3.27 22.91
N THR A 86 6.06 -3.67 22.61
CA THR A 86 6.72 -4.85 23.21
C THR A 86 7.58 -4.49 24.40
N GLY A 87 8.06 -3.25 24.42
CA GLY A 87 8.80 -2.67 25.53
C GLY A 87 8.65 -1.15 25.52
N THR A 88 8.61 -0.57 26.70
CA THR A 88 8.39 0.87 26.90
C THR A 88 9.37 1.42 27.92
N GLY A 89 9.57 2.74 27.93
CA GLY A 89 10.40 3.38 28.94
C GLY A 89 9.91 3.15 30.37
N THR A 90 8.59 2.97 30.56
CA THR A 90 7.97 2.69 31.86
C THR A 90 8.43 1.37 32.47
N ASP A 91 8.75 0.37 31.64
CA ASP A 91 9.24 -0.92 32.12
C ASP A 91 10.56 -0.78 32.88
N TYR A 92 11.44 0.12 32.42
CA TYR A 92 12.74 0.39 33.08
C TYR A 92 12.67 1.34 34.27
N VAL A 93 11.53 1.98 34.50
CA VAL A 93 11.28 2.73 35.73
C VAL A 93 10.71 1.80 36.79
N ALA A 94 9.87 0.84 36.38
CA ALA A 94 9.16 -0.03 37.28
C ALA A 94 10.01 -1.25 37.71
N VAL A 95 10.54 -2.03 36.77
CA VAL A 95 11.04 -3.38 37.09
C VAL A 95 12.28 -3.80 36.29
N GLN A 96 12.49 -3.27 35.08
CA GLN A 96 13.49 -3.80 34.16
C GLN A 96 14.85 -3.06 34.24
N PRO A 97 15.97 -3.74 34.46
CA PRO A 97 17.29 -3.11 34.35
C PRO A 97 17.61 -2.76 32.88
N PRO A 98 18.48 -1.77 32.63
CA PRO A 98 18.91 -1.44 31.27
C PRO A 98 19.53 -2.66 30.57
N ALA A 99 19.26 -2.82 29.28
CA ALA A 99 19.63 -4.02 28.52
C ALA A 99 21.15 -4.11 28.27
N ILE A 100 21.80 -2.99 27.98
CA ILE A 100 23.25 -2.91 27.72
C ILE A 100 23.81 -1.67 28.42
N GLY A 101 24.52 -1.86 29.54
CA GLY A 101 25.06 -0.77 30.34
C GLY A 101 23.95 0.14 30.88
N ARG A 102 23.79 1.34 30.30
CA ARG A 102 22.73 2.31 30.63
C ARG A 102 21.66 2.45 29.55
N MET A 103 21.76 1.69 28.46
CA MET A 103 20.85 1.76 27.31
C MET A 103 19.51 1.10 27.62
N LYS A 104 18.42 1.78 27.25
CA LYS A 104 17.03 1.33 27.39
C LYS A 104 16.38 1.36 26.00
N PHE A 105 15.48 0.43 25.73
CA PHE A 105 14.81 0.28 24.44
C PHE A 105 13.30 0.45 24.57
N ALA A 106 12.67 1.00 23.54
CA ALA A 106 11.22 0.96 23.39
C ALA A 106 10.94 0.46 21.97
N ASP A 107 10.29 -0.70 21.91
CA ASP A 107 10.07 -1.44 20.66
C ASP A 107 8.57 -1.69 20.51
N ASP A 108 8.12 -1.83 19.27
CA ASP A 108 6.72 -1.96 18.93
C ASP A 108 6.46 -2.82 17.69
N TYR A 109 5.19 -3.19 17.54
CA TYR A 109 4.62 -3.87 16.38
C TYR A 109 3.38 -3.11 15.90
N ILE A 110 3.07 -3.30 14.62
CA ILE A 110 1.80 -2.89 14.05
C ILE A 110 1.15 -4.06 13.32
N TYR A 111 -0.13 -4.29 13.59
CA TYR A 111 -0.98 -5.20 12.84
C TYR A 111 -2.07 -4.39 12.14
N MET A 112 -2.07 -4.39 10.81
CA MET A 112 -3.04 -3.62 10.04
C MET A 112 -3.29 -4.22 8.66
N PRO A 113 -4.48 -4.00 8.07
CA PRO A 113 -4.67 -4.17 6.64
C PRO A 113 -3.81 -3.17 5.89
N LEU A 114 -3.19 -3.58 4.77
CA LEU A 114 -2.48 -2.64 3.89
C LEU A 114 -3.41 -1.55 3.33
N GLN A 115 -4.71 -1.84 3.28
CA GLN A 115 -5.76 -0.90 2.88
C GLN A 115 -6.50 -0.28 4.09
N GLY A 116 -5.79 -0.08 5.20
CA GLY A 116 -6.34 0.37 6.49
C GLY A 116 -6.04 1.84 6.84
N SER A 117 -5.38 2.60 5.97
CA SER A 117 -5.03 4.01 6.18
C SER A 117 -4.73 4.69 4.83
N THR A 118 -4.04 5.83 4.79
CA THR A 118 -3.55 6.42 3.53
C THR A 118 -2.75 5.38 2.73
N GLN A 119 -3.21 5.06 1.53
CA GLN A 119 -2.77 3.86 0.80
C GLN A 119 -2.62 4.09 -0.71
N TRP A 120 -1.95 3.13 -1.36
CA TRP A 120 -2.00 2.89 -2.80
C TRP A 120 -2.50 1.47 -3.04
N ASP A 121 -3.50 1.32 -3.92
CA ASP A 121 -4.01 0.02 -4.31
C ASP A 121 -3.27 -0.50 -5.54
N GLY A 122 -2.66 -1.68 -5.40
CA GLY A 122 -2.00 -2.36 -6.52
C GLY A 122 -3.00 -2.77 -7.60
N LEU A 123 -2.51 -3.01 -8.82
CA LEU A 123 -3.35 -3.44 -9.95
C LEU A 123 -4.03 -4.81 -9.71
N SER A 124 -3.52 -5.60 -8.77
CA SER A 124 -4.10 -6.85 -8.30
C SER A 124 -5.17 -6.67 -7.21
N HIS A 125 -5.48 -5.45 -6.77
CA HIS A 125 -6.40 -5.24 -5.66
C HIS A 125 -7.86 -5.58 -6.01
N ALA A 126 -8.29 -5.26 -7.24
CA ALA A 126 -9.66 -5.44 -7.69
C ALA A 126 -9.70 -5.66 -9.21
N TRP A 127 -10.62 -6.50 -9.65
CA TRP A 127 -10.93 -6.75 -11.06
C TRP A 127 -12.38 -7.26 -11.19
N TYR A 128 -12.88 -7.26 -12.42
CA TYR A 128 -14.14 -7.89 -12.79
C TYR A 128 -13.87 -9.13 -13.66
N GLY A 129 -14.77 -10.11 -13.64
CA GLY A 129 -14.60 -11.37 -14.36
C GLY A 129 -13.45 -12.22 -13.81
N ASP A 130 -12.96 -13.15 -14.63
CA ASP A 130 -11.97 -14.15 -14.20
C ASP A 130 -10.52 -13.72 -14.39
N THR A 131 -10.27 -12.62 -15.12
CA THR A 131 -8.92 -12.18 -15.46
C THR A 131 -8.62 -10.83 -14.83
N PRO A 132 -7.64 -10.72 -13.93
CA PRO A 132 -7.18 -9.41 -13.47
C PRO A 132 -6.60 -8.62 -14.64
N CYS A 133 -6.34 -7.33 -14.44
CA CYS A 133 -5.58 -6.58 -15.44
C CYS A 133 -4.34 -7.40 -15.82
N LYS A 134 -4.02 -7.58 -17.12
CA LYS A 134 -2.83 -8.37 -17.52
C LYS A 134 -1.53 -7.87 -16.86
N THR A 135 -1.54 -6.61 -16.44
CA THR A 135 -0.45 -5.96 -15.69
C THR A 135 -0.47 -6.17 -14.18
N ALA A 136 -1.43 -6.92 -13.67
CA ALA A 136 -1.35 -7.57 -12.39
C ALA A 136 -0.84 -8.99 -12.64
N SER A 137 0.10 -9.47 -11.81
CA SER A 137 0.53 -10.86 -11.88
C SER A 137 -0.67 -11.79 -11.67
N SER A 138 -1.17 -12.41 -12.73
CA SER A 138 -2.30 -13.34 -12.67
C SER A 138 -1.94 -14.70 -12.07
N SER A 139 -0.66 -14.94 -11.72
CA SER A 139 -0.15 -16.28 -11.42
C SER A 139 0.43 -16.50 -10.01
N GLU A 140 0.32 -15.59 -9.05
CA GLU A 140 0.95 -15.83 -7.73
C GLU A 140 0.15 -15.35 -6.50
N PRO A 141 -0.95 -16.04 -6.11
CA PRO A 141 -1.47 -15.93 -4.75
C PRO A 141 -0.68 -16.75 -3.70
N SER A 142 0.25 -17.64 -4.07
CA SER A 142 0.78 -18.63 -3.09
C SER A 142 2.08 -19.37 -3.43
N ARG A 143 3.14 -18.72 -3.94
CA ARG A 143 4.48 -19.35 -3.83
C ARG A 143 5.03 -19.13 -2.42
N PRO A 144 5.36 -20.19 -1.65
CA PRO A 144 6.13 -20.01 -0.42
C PRO A 144 7.46 -19.36 -0.81
N ARG A 145 7.71 -18.16 -0.28
CA ARG A 145 9.03 -17.53 -0.41
C ARG A 145 10.06 -18.52 0.15
N PRO A 146 11.13 -18.87 -0.59
CA PRO A 146 12.26 -19.55 0.04
C PRO A 146 12.72 -18.70 1.23
N PRO A 147 13.14 -19.32 2.35
CA PRO A 147 13.56 -18.57 3.52
C PRO A 147 14.61 -17.56 3.07
N MET A 148 14.41 -16.30 3.50
CA MET A 148 15.37 -15.23 3.30
C MET A 148 16.69 -15.67 3.93
N VAL A 149 17.63 -16.13 3.12
CA VAL A 149 19.01 -16.31 3.56
C VAL A 149 19.55 -14.91 3.73
N VAL A 150 19.53 -14.43 4.98
CA VAL A 150 20.26 -13.23 5.39
C VAL A 150 21.75 -13.56 5.20
N PRO A 151 22.50 -12.84 4.34
CA PRO A 151 23.94 -13.01 4.30
C PRO A 151 24.50 -12.52 5.63
N GLN A 152 24.91 -13.46 6.49
CA GLN A 152 25.81 -13.17 7.61
C GLN A 152 27.18 -12.80 7.02
N SER A 153 27.42 -11.51 6.78
CA SER A 153 28.73 -10.86 6.93
C SER A 153 28.67 -9.41 6.45
N TRP A 154 28.42 -8.50 7.38
CA TRP A 154 28.92 -7.13 7.25
C TRP A 154 30.42 -7.16 7.57
N GLY A 155 31.22 -7.50 6.57
CA GLY A 155 32.67 -7.30 6.63
C GLY A 155 32.98 -5.81 6.50
N LEU A 156 33.35 -5.19 7.61
CA LEU A 156 33.97 -3.87 7.66
C LEU A 156 35.05 -3.74 6.58
N ARG A 157 34.85 -2.84 5.62
CA ARG A 157 35.94 -2.18 4.90
C ARG A 157 35.91 -0.71 5.27
N THR A 158 36.69 -0.37 6.29
CA THR A 158 37.24 0.98 6.43
C THR A 158 38.18 1.24 5.25
N LEU A 159 38.22 2.51 4.86
CA LEU A 159 39.12 3.10 3.85
C LEU A 159 40.58 2.66 4.02
#